data_AF-Q9X9M2-F1
#
_entry.id   AF-Q9X9M2-F1
#
_cell.length_a   1.000
_cell.length_b   1.000
_cell.length_c   1.000
_cell.angle_alpha   90.00
_cell.angle_beta   90.00
_cell.angle_gamma   90.00
#
_symmetry.space_group_name_H-M   'P 1'
#
loop_
_entity.id
_entity.type
_entity.pdbx_description
1 polymer ?
#
loop_
_entity_poly.entity_id
_entity_poly.type
_entity_poly.pdbx_seq_one_letter_code
_entity_poly.pdbx_strand_id
1 'polypeptide(L)'
;MVYKKFGYIEIDDARINETCDAYFKWKDLNTYIKSTSSRGINMPDAISEPMGCYCLGYLWNRGNEVGDATDPETNAKIEFKATSKFDGDLSSFGPKTVFDNLVFLRFNLDNNQLYVYDLKTNSEQLGKYPANSKQTIQDQKDMGRRPHVSLQKLFVEERDVKPDIIFDIRRCRIIEDNRR
;
A
#
# COMPACT_ATOMS: atom_id res chain seq x y z
N MET A 1 21.91 -16.14 -1.91
CA MET A 1 21.06 -15.16 -2.60
C MET A 1 21.49 -13.78 -2.12
N VAL A 2 22.26 -13.06 -2.94
CA VAL A 2 22.89 -11.79 -2.54
C VAL A 2 21.85 -10.68 -2.75
N TYR A 3 21.21 -10.20 -1.68
CA TYR A 3 20.44 -8.97 -1.74
C TYR A 3 21.43 -7.83 -2.04
N LYS A 4 21.44 -7.35 -3.29
CA LYS A 4 22.22 -6.17 -3.67
C LYS A 4 21.68 -4.97 -2.87
N LYS A 5 22.58 -4.29 -2.15
CA LYS A 5 22.32 -3.01 -1.49
C LYS A 5 22.00 -1.95 -2.55
N PHE A 6 20.72 -1.77 -2.84
CA PHE A 6 20.23 -0.55 -3.46
C PHE A 6 19.42 0.16 -2.39
N GLY A 7 19.71 1.44 -2.12
CA GLY A 7 18.88 2.24 -1.20
C GLY A 7 17.53 2.56 -1.85
N TYR A 8 17.57 2.92 -3.13
CA TYR A 8 16.41 3.27 -3.95
C TYR A 8 16.40 2.42 -5.21
N ILE A 9 15.24 1.86 -5.56
CA ILE A 9 15.05 1.00 -6.73
C ILE A 9 13.93 1.59 -7.60
N GLU A 10 14.27 1.98 -8.82
CA GLU A 10 13.27 2.26 -9.86
C GLU A 10 12.61 0.95 -10.31
N ILE A 11 11.29 0.94 -10.43
CA ILE A 11 10.58 -0.23 -10.94
C ILE A 11 10.41 -0.06 -12.45
N ASP A 12 11.30 -0.69 -13.22
CA ASP A 12 11.23 -0.73 -14.68
C ASP A 12 10.25 -1.81 -15.18
N ASP A 13 10.07 -1.90 -16.50
CA ASP A 13 9.19 -2.88 -17.14
C ASP A 13 9.54 -4.33 -16.80
N ALA A 14 10.82 -4.67 -16.62
CA ALA A 14 11.22 -6.03 -16.25
C ALA A 14 10.80 -6.34 -14.81
N ARG A 15 11.06 -5.43 -13.87
CA ARG A 15 10.72 -5.59 -12.46
C ARG A 15 9.22 -5.62 -12.22
N ILE A 16 8.44 -4.77 -12.90
CA ILE A 16 6.98 -4.81 -12.75
C ILE A 16 6.40 -6.12 -13.30
N ASN A 17 6.94 -6.66 -14.39
CA ASN A 17 6.53 -7.97 -14.92
C ASN A 17 6.81 -9.09 -13.91
N GLU A 18 8.00 -9.10 -13.31
CA GLU A 18 8.34 -10.05 -12.23
C GLU A 18 7.42 -9.90 -11.00
N THR A 19 7.09 -8.66 -10.63
CA THR A 19 6.19 -8.37 -9.51
C THR A 19 4.75 -8.85 -9.81
N CYS A 20 4.27 -8.69 -11.04
CA CYS A 20 2.96 -9.21 -11.46
C CYS A 20 2.91 -10.74 -11.42
N ASP A 21 3.98 -11.43 -11.85
CA ASP A 21 4.09 -12.88 -11.73
C ASP A 21 4.11 -13.33 -10.25
N ALA A 22 4.83 -12.61 -9.38
CA ALA A 22 4.82 -12.86 -7.95
C ALA A 22 3.42 -12.70 -7.33
N TYR A 23 2.63 -11.72 -7.79
CA TYR A 23 1.22 -11.56 -7.40
C TYR A 23 0.38 -12.80 -7.72
N PHE A 24 0.50 -13.38 -8.92
CA PHE A 24 -0.28 -14.57 -9.28
C PHE A 24 0.13 -15.79 -8.44
N LYS A 25 1.42 -15.98 -8.19
CA LYS A 25 1.91 -17.05 -7.30
C LYS A 25 1.38 -16.89 -5.87
N TRP A 26 1.40 -15.67 -5.34
CA TRP A 26 0.82 -15.37 -4.03
C TRP A 26 -0.70 -15.60 -4.02
N LYS A 27 -1.41 -15.17 -5.08
CA LYS A 27 -2.87 -15.32 -5.19
C LYS A 27 -3.26 -16.80 -5.21
N ASP A 28 -2.55 -17.63 -5.95
CA ASP A 28 -2.79 -19.07 -6.01
C ASP A 28 -2.59 -19.72 -4.63
N LEU A 29 -1.49 -19.41 -3.95
CA LEU A 29 -1.24 -19.89 -2.59
C LEU A 29 -2.30 -19.41 -1.60
N ASN A 30 -2.68 -18.14 -1.66
CA ASN A 30 -3.71 -17.56 -0.80
C ASN A 30 -5.07 -18.24 -1.02
N THR A 31 -5.43 -18.50 -2.28
CA THR A 31 -6.66 -19.23 -2.64
C THR A 31 -6.65 -20.64 -2.07
N TYR A 32 -5.52 -21.35 -2.21
CA TYR A 32 -5.36 -22.69 -1.64
C TYR A 32 -5.49 -22.67 -0.11
N ILE A 33 -4.85 -21.74 0.59
CA ILE A 33 -4.95 -21.63 2.06
C ILE A 33 -6.38 -21.30 2.50
N LYS A 34 -7.08 -20.40 1.80
CA LYS A 34 -8.47 -20.05 2.14
C LYS A 34 -9.46 -21.19 1.93
N SER A 35 -9.09 -22.23 1.17
CA SER A 35 -9.90 -23.45 1.07
C SER A 35 -9.83 -24.33 2.32
N THR A 36 -8.79 -24.17 3.15
CA THR A 36 -8.55 -25.00 4.34
C THR A 36 -8.56 -24.20 5.65
N SER A 37 -8.54 -22.86 5.57
CA SER A 37 -8.53 -21.94 6.71
C SER A 37 -9.45 -20.75 6.47
N SER A 38 -10.01 -20.21 7.55
CA SER A 38 -10.86 -19.00 7.49
C SER A 38 -10.07 -17.71 7.23
N ARG A 39 -8.73 -17.72 7.42
CA ARG A 39 -7.86 -16.57 7.13
C ARG A 39 -7.03 -16.81 5.88
N GLY A 40 -6.92 -15.77 5.06
CA GLY A 40 -5.95 -15.70 3.97
C GLY A 40 -4.59 -15.16 4.43
N ILE A 41 -3.66 -15.13 3.49
CA ILE A 41 -2.35 -14.49 3.64
C ILE A 41 -2.51 -12.99 3.41
N ASN A 42 -1.83 -12.16 4.20
CA ASN A 42 -1.75 -10.73 3.94
C ASN A 42 -1.04 -10.46 2.60
N MET A 43 -1.33 -9.30 1.99
CA MET A 43 -0.60 -8.84 0.81
C MET A 43 0.87 -8.57 1.20
N PRO A 44 1.86 -9.19 0.54
CA PRO A 44 3.28 -8.96 0.83
C PRO A 44 3.73 -7.58 0.35
N ASP A 45 4.58 -6.94 1.15
CA ASP A 45 5.31 -5.71 0.83
C ASP A 45 6.07 -5.81 -0.50
N ALA A 46 6.78 -6.92 -0.71
CA ALA A 46 7.53 -7.23 -1.93
C ALA A 46 6.67 -7.35 -3.19
N ILE A 47 5.33 -7.34 -3.06
CA ILE A 47 4.39 -7.29 -4.18
C ILE A 47 3.74 -5.91 -4.23
N SER A 48 3.22 -5.42 -3.10
CA SER A 48 2.47 -4.17 -3.09
C SER A 48 3.31 -2.93 -3.33
N GLU A 49 4.48 -2.84 -2.71
CA GLU A 49 5.30 -1.61 -2.77
C GLU A 49 5.89 -1.39 -4.16
N PRO A 50 6.47 -2.39 -4.86
CA PRO A 50 6.95 -2.18 -6.22
C PRO A 50 5.82 -1.84 -7.20
N MET A 51 4.63 -2.43 -7.07
CA MET A 51 3.47 -2.07 -7.90
C MET A 51 3.02 -0.64 -7.64
N GLY A 52 2.96 -0.22 -6.36
CA GLY A 52 2.66 1.17 -5.99
C GLY A 52 3.68 2.15 -6.57
N CYS A 53 4.97 1.82 -6.46
CA CYS A 53 6.06 2.60 -7.04
C CYS A 53 5.93 2.74 -8.56
N TYR A 54 5.71 1.64 -9.28
CA TYR A 54 5.53 1.66 -10.73
C TYR A 54 4.36 2.55 -11.15
N CYS A 55 3.21 2.43 -10.47
CA CYS A 55 2.02 3.19 -10.83
C CYS A 55 2.22 4.70 -10.60
N LEU A 56 2.89 5.07 -9.50
CA LEU A 56 3.02 6.47 -9.09
C LEU A 56 4.31 7.16 -9.56
N GLY A 57 5.27 6.40 -10.10
CA GLY A 57 6.59 6.94 -10.48
C GLY A 57 7.52 7.13 -9.27
N TYR A 58 7.31 6.39 -8.19
CA TYR A 58 8.16 6.47 -6.99
C TYR A 58 9.33 5.48 -7.06
N LEU A 59 10.36 5.74 -6.24
CA LEU A 59 11.47 4.82 -6.01
C LEU A 59 11.17 3.93 -4.81
N TRP A 60 11.36 2.62 -4.97
CA TRP A 60 11.17 1.66 -3.88
C TRP A 60 12.36 1.69 -2.92
N ASN A 61 12.08 1.92 -1.63
CA ASN A 61 13.13 2.00 -0.61
C ASN A 61 13.53 0.59 -0.16
N ARG A 62 14.84 0.34 -0.05
CA ARG A 62 15.39 -0.95 0.40
C ARG A 62 16.58 -0.76 1.34
N GLY A 63 16.89 -1.81 2.11
CA GLY A 63 18.02 -1.79 3.03
C GLY A 63 17.74 -0.91 4.24
N ASN A 64 18.53 0.15 4.42
CA ASN A 64 18.46 1.04 5.58
C ASN A 64 17.64 2.32 5.31
N GLU A 65 17.10 2.49 4.11
CA GLU A 65 16.26 3.63 3.79
C GLU A 65 14.95 3.60 4.58
N VAL A 66 14.49 4.77 5.02
CA VAL A 66 13.32 4.91 5.88
C VAL A 66 12.06 5.13 5.03
N GLY A 67 10.96 4.46 5.39
CA GLY A 67 9.71 4.50 4.63
C GLY A 67 9.70 3.48 3.50
N ASP A 68 8.55 3.29 2.88
CA ASP A 68 8.35 2.22 1.89
C ASP A 68 8.79 2.68 0.49
N ALA A 69 8.64 3.97 0.19
CA ALA A 69 9.11 4.57 -1.06
C ALA A 69 9.46 6.04 -0.91
N THR A 70 10.09 6.59 -1.96
CA THR A 70 10.46 8.00 -2.06
C THR A 70 10.00 8.55 -3.39
N ASP A 71 9.33 9.70 -3.35
CA ASP A 71 9.04 10.49 -4.54
C ASP A 71 10.35 11.11 -5.05
N PRO A 72 10.83 10.75 -6.26
CA PRO A 72 12.10 11.28 -6.77
C PRO A 72 12.04 12.78 -7.14
N GLU A 73 10.85 13.35 -7.33
CA GLU A 73 10.70 14.77 -7.69
C GLU A 73 10.77 15.67 -6.46
N THR A 74 10.12 15.25 -5.37
CA THR A 74 9.97 16.06 -4.14
C THR A 74 10.84 15.59 -2.97
N ASN A 75 11.41 14.39 -3.06
CA ASN A 75 12.02 13.64 -1.96
C ASN A 75 11.05 13.30 -0.81
N ALA A 76 9.73 13.37 -1.05
CA ALA A 76 8.73 13.00 -0.06
C ALA A 76 8.80 11.50 0.27
N LYS A 77 8.76 11.18 1.57
CA LYS A 77 8.68 9.80 2.08
C LYS A 77 7.26 9.28 2.01
N ILE A 78 7.11 8.12 1.40
CA ILE A 78 5.82 7.50 1.14
C ILE A 78 5.65 6.30 2.07
N GLU A 79 4.50 6.22 2.73
CA GLU A 79 4.02 5.03 3.40
C GLU A 79 2.96 4.36 2.53
N PHE A 80 3.15 3.07 2.23
CA PHE A 80 2.14 2.25 1.59
C PHE A 80 1.35 1.46 2.63
N LYS A 81 0.04 1.37 2.40
CA LYS A 81 -0.82 0.37 3.04
C LYS A 81 -1.54 -0.42 1.99
N ALA A 82 -1.44 -1.73 2.05
CA ALA A 82 -2.02 -2.62 1.07
C ALA A 82 -3.05 -3.56 1.70
N THR A 83 -4.15 -3.80 0.98
CA THR A 83 -5.16 -4.80 1.34
C THR A 83 -5.55 -5.63 0.12
N SER A 84 -5.76 -6.92 0.33
CA SER A 84 -6.39 -7.84 -0.63
C SER A 84 -7.80 -8.25 -0.23
N LYS A 85 -8.29 -7.71 0.90
CA LYS A 85 -9.71 -7.69 1.23
C LYS A 85 -10.29 -6.42 0.62
N PHE A 86 -11.07 -6.57 -0.46
CA PHE A 86 -11.56 -5.41 -1.20
C PHE A 86 -12.65 -4.67 -0.43
N ASP A 87 -13.60 -5.38 0.20
CA ASP A 87 -14.68 -4.79 1.00
C ASP A 87 -14.28 -4.58 2.47
N GLY A 88 -13.21 -3.82 2.67
CA GLY A 88 -12.74 -3.37 3.97
C GLY A 88 -11.29 -3.70 4.27
N ASP A 89 -10.69 -2.95 5.18
CA ASP A 89 -9.29 -3.04 5.51
C ASP A 89 -9.04 -2.84 7.01
N LEU A 90 -7.84 -3.20 7.45
CA LEU A 90 -7.33 -2.86 8.76
C LEU A 90 -5.84 -2.55 8.66
N SER A 91 -5.55 -1.28 8.41
CA SER A 91 -4.19 -0.77 8.26
C SER A 91 -3.58 -0.48 9.62
N SER A 92 -2.33 -0.90 9.79
CA SER A 92 -1.61 -0.85 11.06
C SER A 92 -0.40 0.08 10.95
N PHE A 93 -0.27 1.02 11.88
CA PHE A 93 0.78 2.05 11.88
C PHE A 93 1.66 1.94 13.11
N GLY A 94 2.98 1.85 12.94
CA GLY A 94 3.91 1.81 14.05
C GLY A 94 3.87 3.09 14.90
N PRO A 95 4.15 3.00 16.22
CA PRO A 95 4.13 4.17 17.10
C PRO A 95 5.13 5.26 16.66
N LYS A 96 6.22 4.86 15.99
CA LYS A 96 7.27 5.75 15.49
C LYS A 96 7.22 6.00 13.97
N THR A 97 6.17 5.52 13.29
CA THR A 97 6.02 5.69 11.84
C THR A 97 5.81 7.18 11.51
N VAL A 98 6.63 7.70 10.60
CA VAL A 98 6.61 9.08 10.09
C VAL A 98 6.80 9.03 8.57
N PHE A 99 5.95 9.74 7.84
CA PHE A 99 5.94 9.85 6.39
C PHE A 99 5.34 11.20 5.98
N ASP A 100 5.63 11.60 4.75
CA ASP A 100 5.15 12.84 4.14
C ASP A 100 3.85 12.61 3.36
N ASN A 101 3.65 11.40 2.84
CA ASN A 101 2.41 11.02 2.17
C ASN A 101 2.02 9.56 2.42
N LEU A 102 0.71 9.29 2.43
CA LEU A 102 0.11 7.97 2.60
C LEU A 102 -0.56 7.53 1.31
N VAL A 103 -0.21 6.34 0.84
CA VAL A 103 -0.84 5.72 -0.34
C VAL A 103 -1.53 4.43 0.08
N PHE A 104 -2.77 4.27 -0.34
CA PHE A 104 -3.59 3.09 -0.09
C PHE A 104 -3.75 2.25 -1.36
N LEU A 105 -3.35 0.99 -1.28
CA LEU A 105 -3.30 0.02 -2.37
C LEU A 105 -4.37 -1.06 -2.14
N ARG A 106 -5.43 -1.05 -2.94
CA ARG A 106 -6.53 -2.04 -2.84
C ARG A 106 -6.46 -3.03 -3.99
N PHE A 107 -6.16 -4.28 -3.66
CA PHE A 107 -6.11 -5.37 -4.62
C PHE A 107 -7.50 -6.01 -4.76
N ASN A 108 -8.09 -5.87 -5.95
CA ASN A 108 -9.27 -6.60 -6.35
C ASN A 108 -8.84 -7.95 -6.95
N LEU A 109 -9.00 -9.01 -6.16
CA LEU A 109 -8.56 -10.35 -6.55
C LEU A 109 -9.41 -10.95 -7.68
N ASP A 110 -10.70 -10.59 -7.77
CA ASP A 110 -11.60 -11.14 -8.78
C ASP A 110 -11.20 -10.62 -10.17
N ASN A 111 -10.96 -9.31 -10.26
CA ASN A 111 -10.61 -8.64 -11.52
C ASN A 111 -9.10 -8.62 -11.80
N ASN A 112 -8.25 -9.01 -10.85
CA ASN A 112 -6.78 -8.88 -10.92
C ASN A 112 -6.35 -7.43 -11.16
N GLN A 113 -6.94 -6.52 -10.40
CA GLN A 113 -6.71 -5.10 -10.51
C GLN A 113 -6.15 -4.55 -9.21
N LEU A 114 -5.24 -3.60 -9.33
CA LEU A 114 -4.78 -2.77 -8.23
C LEU A 114 -5.42 -1.38 -8.37
N TYR A 115 -6.14 -0.95 -7.33
CA TYR A 115 -6.70 0.38 -7.20
C TYR A 115 -5.77 1.17 -6.28
N VAL A 116 -5.16 2.22 -6.81
CA VAL A 116 -4.19 3.07 -6.10
C VAL A 116 -4.89 4.36 -5.69
N TYR A 117 -4.77 4.71 -4.41
CA TYR A 117 -5.28 5.95 -3.85
C TYR A 117 -4.13 6.71 -3.19
N ASP A 118 -3.77 7.86 -3.75
CA ASP A 118 -2.89 8.82 -3.12
C ASP A 118 -3.72 9.70 -2.18
N LEU A 119 -3.59 9.47 -0.87
CA LEU A 119 -4.47 10.09 0.12
C LEU A 119 -4.09 11.52 0.46
N LYS A 120 -2.96 12.03 -0.07
CA LYS A 120 -2.43 13.39 0.17
C LYS A 120 -2.45 13.75 1.66
N THR A 121 -2.05 12.81 2.49
CA THR A 121 -2.14 12.88 3.95
C THR A 121 -0.81 12.51 4.56
N ASN A 122 -0.20 13.43 5.31
CA ASN A 122 1.05 13.17 6.04
C ASN A 122 0.79 12.54 7.42
N SER A 123 1.86 12.14 8.10
CA SER A 123 1.76 11.45 9.40
C SER A 123 1.11 12.28 10.53
N GLU A 124 1.28 13.60 10.55
CA GLU A 124 0.64 14.50 11.52
C GLU A 124 -0.86 14.65 11.26
N GLN A 125 -1.26 14.79 10.00
CA GLN A 125 -2.66 14.85 9.58
C GLN A 125 -3.35 13.53 9.88
N LEU A 126 -2.70 12.39 9.56
CA LEU A 126 -3.22 11.06 9.91
C LEU A 126 -3.44 10.93 11.43
N GLY A 127 -2.51 11.45 12.24
CA GLY A 127 -2.59 11.38 13.71
C GLY A 127 -3.89 11.96 14.29
N LYS A 128 -4.53 12.91 13.60
CA LYS A 128 -5.77 13.56 14.04
C LYS A 128 -7.03 12.71 13.82
N TYR A 129 -6.95 11.66 12.99
CA TYR A 129 -8.09 10.79 12.73
C TYR A 129 -8.42 9.91 13.95
N PRO A 130 -9.70 9.53 14.13
CA PRO A 130 -10.09 8.62 15.19
C PRO A 130 -9.50 7.22 14.95
N ALA A 131 -8.87 6.64 15.97
CA ALA A 131 -8.53 5.23 15.99
C ALA A 131 -9.66 4.38 16.57
N ASN A 132 -10.47 4.96 17.46
CA ASN A 132 -11.72 4.43 17.98
C ASN A 132 -12.60 5.58 18.50
N SER A 133 -13.73 5.27 19.15
CA SER A 133 -14.67 6.29 19.66
C SER A 133 -14.12 7.20 20.77
N LYS A 134 -12.98 6.88 21.36
CA LYS A 134 -12.40 7.59 22.52
C LYS A 134 -11.01 8.16 22.25
N GLN A 135 -10.32 7.70 21.20
CA GLN A 135 -8.90 7.98 20.99
C GLN A 135 -8.63 8.26 19.51
N THR A 136 -7.77 9.24 19.26
CA THR A 136 -7.15 9.48 17.96
C THR A 136 -6.05 8.46 17.67
N ILE A 137 -5.59 8.43 16.42
CA ILE A 137 -4.41 7.66 16.01
C ILE A 137 -3.18 8.13 16.81
N GLN A 138 -3.00 9.44 16.99
CA GLN A 138 -1.88 9.98 17.74
C GLN A 138 -1.92 9.57 19.22
N ASP A 139 -3.09 9.60 19.86
CA ASP A 139 -3.23 9.16 21.26
C ASP A 139 -2.74 7.72 21.45
N GLN A 140 -3.06 6.83 20.50
CA GLN A 140 -2.57 5.44 20.57
C GLN A 140 -1.06 5.35 20.32
N LYS A 141 -0.50 6.14 19.40
CA LYS A 141 0.95 6.17 19.13
C LYS A 141 1.73 6.68 20.34
N ASP A 142 1.24 7.72 21.01
CA ASP A 142 1.87 8.30 22.21
C ASP A 142 1.89 7.32 23.39
N MET A 143 0.90 6.43 23.46
CA MET A 143 0.89 5.30 24.40
C MET A 143 1.80 4.13 23.97
N GLY A 144 2.58 4.28 22.90
CA GLY A 144 3.43 3.23 22.33
C GLY A 144 2.67 2.11 21.63
N ARG A 145 1.37 2.28 21.36
CA ARG A 145 0.52 1.27 20.72
C ARG A 145 0.53 1.43 19.19
N ARG A 146 0.11 0.36 18.52
CA ARG A 146 -0.07 0.32 17.07
C ARG A 146 -1.55 0.56 16.73
N PRO A 147 -1.95 1.76 16.29
CA PRO A 147 -3.32 1.98 15.84
C PRO A 147 -3.64 1.12 14.62
N HIS A 148 -4.87 0.59 14.63
CA HIS A 148 -5.44 -0.22 13.57
C HIS A 148 -6.72 0.46 13.09
N VAL A 149 -6.71 0.96 11.85
CA VAL A 149 -7.82 1.75 11.28
C VAL A 149 -8.16 1.29 9.88
N SER A 150 -9.40 1.53 9.45
CA SER A 150 -9.80 1.30 8.06
C SER A 150 -9.56 2.55 7.24
N LEU A 151 -8.58 2.52 6.33
CA LEU A 151 -8.34 3.62 5.39
C LEU A 151 -9.47 3.74 4.37
N GLN A 152 -10.12 2.63 4.02
CA GLN A 152 -11.30 2.67 3.16
C GLN A 152 -12.40 3.53 3.80
N LYS A 153 -12.74 3.29 5.07
CA LYS A 153 -13.74 4.09 5.77
C LYS A 153 -13.31 5.55 5.93
N LEU A 154 -12.10 5.78 6.44
CA LEU A 154 -11.64 7.12 6.79
C LEU A 154 -11.42 8.05 5.59
N PHE A 155 -11.09 7.49 4.41
CA PHE A 155 -10.69 8.29 3.26
C PHE A 155 -11.48 8.01 1.99
N VAL A 156 -11.83 6.76 1.68
CA VAL A 156 -12.49 6.42 0.41
C VAL A 156 -13.99 6.65 0.51
N GLU A 157 -14.64 6.05 1.51
CA GLU A 157 -16.09 6.14 1.72
C GLU A 157 -16.50 7.51 2.25
N GLU A 158 -15.82 8.03 3.28
CA GLU A 158 -16.16 9.32 3.90
C GLU A 158 -16.03 10.51 2.94
N ARG A 159 -15.12 10.42 1.96
CA ARG A 159 -14.83 11.49 1.01
C ARG A 159 -15.33 11.22 -0.41
N ASP A 160 -15.97 10.07 -0.65
CA ASP A 160 -16.38 9.59 -1.98
C ASP A 160 -15.26 9.68 -3.04
N VAL A 161 -14.05 9.27 -2.65
CA VAL A 161 -12.85 9.41 -3.49
C VAL A 161 -12.72 8.23 -4.44
N LYS A 162 -12.48 8.52 -5.72
CA LYS A 162 -12.13 7.55 -6.76
C LYS A 162 -10.64 7.18 -6.71
N PRO A 163 -10.24 5.99 -7.18
CA PRO A 163 -8.82 5.67 -7.28
C PRO A 163 -8.12 6.65 -8.22
N ASP A 164 -6.90 7.05 -7.90
CA ASP A 164 -6.04 7.84 -8.79
C ASP A 164 -5.62 7.00 -10.01
N ILE A 165 -5.37 5.71 -9.79
CA ILE A 165 -4.94 4.78 -10.85
C ILE A 165 -5.64 3.44 -10.67
N ILE A 166 -6.06 2.84 -11.79
CA ILE A 166 -6.40 1.42 -11.85
C ILE A 166 -5.37 0.72 -12.74
N PHE A 167 -4.68 -0.25 -12.16
CA PHE A 167 -3.65 -1.05 -12.82
C PHE A 167 -4.17 -2.48 -13.04
N ASP A 168 -4.12 -2.94 -14.29
CA ASP A 168 -4.43 -4.32 -14.69
C ASP A 168 -3.19 -5.19 -14.48
N ILE A 169 -3.18 -5.98 -13.40
CA ILE A 169 -2.03 -6.79 -13.00
C ILE A 169 -1.76 -7.90 -14.02
N ARG A 170 -2.81 -8.41 -14.68
CA ARG A 170 -2.66 -9.47 -15.68
C ARG A 170 -2.00 -8.94 -16.96
N ARG A 171 -2.38 -7.74 -17.38
CA ARG A 171 -1.84 -7.11 -18.59
C ARG A 171 -0.61 -6.24 -18.32
N CYS A 172 -0.23 -6.09 -17.06
CA CYS A 172 0.90 -5.29 -16.61
C CYS A 172 0.82 -3.85 -17.16
N ARG A 173 -0.35 -3.20 -17.04
CA ARG A 173 -0.53 -1.83 -17.54
C ARG A 173 -1.56 -1.04 -16.75
N ILE A 174 -1.38 0.27 -16.72
CA ILE A 174 -2.38 1.22 -16.24
C ILE A 174 -3.55 1.23 -17.25
N ILE A 175 -4.77 1.04 -16.75
CA ILE A 175 -6.01 1.07 -17.56
C ILE A 175 -6.86 2.31 -17.29
N GLU A 176 -6.63 2.99 -16.17
CA GLU A 176 -7.24 4.27 -15.81
C GLU A 176 -6.23 5.11 -15.01
N ASP A 177 -6.06 6.39 -15.37
CA ASP A 177 -5.19 7.36 -14.69
C ASP A 177 -5.99 8.66 -14.50
N ASN A 178 -6.59 8.82 -13.32
CA ASN A 178 -7.46 9.94 -12.95
C ASN A 178 -6.70 11.17 -12.44
N ARG A 179 -5.37 11.14 -12.48
CA ARG A 179 -4.52 12.29 -12.14
C ARG A 179 -4.36 13.28 -13.29
N ARG A 180 -4.78 12.89 -14.50
CA ARG A 180 -4.64 13.63 -15.76
C ARG A 180 -5.91 14.40 -16.13
#